data_AF-A0A8J6AZT3-F1
#
_entry.id   AF-A0A8J6AZT3-F1
#
_cell.length_a   1.000
_cell.length_b   1.000
_cell.length_c   1.000
_cell.angle_alpha   90.00
_cell.angle_beta   90.00
_cell.angle_gamma   90.00
#
_symmetry.space_group_name_H-M   'P 1'
#
loop_
_entity.id
_entity.type
_entity.pdbx_description
1 polymer ?
#
loop_
_entity_poly.entity_id
_entity_poly.type
_entity_poly.pdbx_seq_one_letter_code
_entity_poly.pdbx_strand_id
1 'polypeptide(L)'
;MFFMAGHKVNYYIFTDRPRSVPPVALQPGRRVVVLQAPGAPARGPDKAALRMRLIGSFSRKRFHREVRHLVCADVDAKFSNHVGVEILSSLFGALHPGYLGRGLKSFQYERRPQSRAHIPKGQGNFYYAGSFFGGRCPRCSGWPGPATGP
;
A
#
# COMPACT_ATOMS: atom_id res chain seq x y z
N MET A 1 0.42 -15.78 14.83
CA MET A 1 -0.11 -15.06 13.65
C MET A 1 -0.10 -13.57 13.96
N PHE A 2 0.49 -12.74 13.11
CA PHE A 2 0.76 -11.33 13.45
C PHE A 2 -0.26 -10.32 12.90
N PHE A 3 -0.78 -10.55 11.69
CA PHE A 3 -1.65 -9.58 11.04
C PHE A 3 -3.13 -9.86 11.28
N MET A 4 -3.86 -8.91 11.88
CA MET A 4 -5.32 -8.92 12.09
C MET A 4 -5.81 -10.19 12.81
N ALA A 5 -5.03 -10.73 13.75
CA ALA A 5 -5.37 -11.98 14.44
C ALA A 5 -6.79 -11.94 15.03
N GLY A 6 -7.56 -13.03 14.86
CA GLY A 6 -8.98 -13.08 15.24
C GLY A 6 -9.98 -12.47 14.24
N HIS A 7 -9.50 -11.81 13.16
CA HIS A 7 -10.36 -11.22 12.13
C HIS A 7 -10.28 -11.95 10.78
N LYS A 8 -11.34 -11.78 9.97
CA LYS A 8 -11.41 -12.28 8.59
C LYS A 8 -10.45 -11.48 7.69
N VAL A 9 -9.65 -12.17 6.88
CA VAL A 9 -8.64 -11.55 6.01
C VAL A 9 -8.65 -12.16 4.61
N ASN A 10 -8.75 -11.29 3.60
CA ASN A 10 -8.50 -11.65 2.21
C ASN A 10 -7.10 -11.12 1.81
N TYR A 11 -6.18 -12.03 1.49
CA TYR A 11 -4.87 -11.67 0.93
C TYR A 11 -4.97 -11.59 -0.58
N TYR A 12 -4.89 -10.38 -1.14
CA TYR A 12 -4.88 -10.18 -2.59
C TYR A 12 -3.44 -10.11 -3.11
N ILE A 13 -3.02 -11.14 -3.84
CA ILE A 13 -1.68 -11.23 -4.41
C ILE A 13 -1.74 -10.85 -5.88
N PHE A 14 -1.14 -9.73 -6.25
CA PHE A 14 -0.99 -9.30 -7.63
C PHE A 14 0.30 -9.90 -8.21
N THR A 15 0.19 -10.66 -9.29
CA THR A 15 1.37 -11.29 -9.92
C THR A 15 1.15 -11.53 -11.41
N ASP A 16 2.23 -11.45 -12.18
CA ASP A 16 2.29 -11.89 -13.57
C ASP A 16 2.42 -13.41 -13.71
N ARG A 17 2.70 -14.11 -12.60
CA ARG A 17 2.93 -15.57 -12.55
C ARG A 17 2.05 -16.25 -11.48
N PRO A 18 0.72 -16.37 -11.68
CA PRO A 18 -0.17 -16.96 -10.68
C PRO A 18 0.21 -18.36 -10.22
N ARG A 19 0.77 -19.17 -11.13
CA ARG A 19 1.22 -20.54 -10.84
C ARG A 19 2.45 -20.61 -9.93
N SER A 20 3.16 -19.49 -9.76
CA SER A 20 4.34 -19.40 -8.89
C SER A 20 3.98 -18.98 -7.46
N VAL A 21 2.71 -18.70 -7.16
CA VAL A 21 2.27 -18.39 -5.79
C VAL A 21 2.27 -19.69 -4.98
N PRO A 22 3.08 -19.80 -3.92
CA PRO A 22 3.16 -21.03 -3.15
C PRO A 22 1.86 -21.27 -2.37
N PRO A 23 1.49 -22.54 -2.11
CA PRO A 23 0.42 -22.84 -1.17
C PRO A 23 0.83 -22.37 0.23
N VAL A 24 -0.11 -21.72 0.93
CA VAL A 24 0.12 -21.22 2.29
C VAL A 24 -0.98 -21.77 3.19
N ALA A 25 -0.58 -22.40 4.29
CA ALA A 25 -1.52 -22.82 5.33
C ALA A 25 -2.12 -21.58 6.01
N LEU A 26 -3.45 -21.46 5.95
CA LEU A 26 -4.18 -20.33 6.51
C LEU A 26 -5.10 -20.79 7.64
N GLN A 27 -5.23 -19.94 8.67
CA GLN A 27 -6.23 -20.13 9.70
C GLN A 27 -7.65 -19.90 9.17
N PRO A 28 -8.69 -20.47 9.83
CA PRO A 28 -10.08 -20.26 9.46
C PRO A 28 -10.45 -18.78 9.28
N GLY A 29 -11.29 -18.49 8.29
CA GLY A 29 -11.72 -17.12 7.96
C GLY A 29 -10.70 -16.31 7.16
N ARG A 30 -9.63 -16.96 6.65
CA ARG A 30 -8.61 -16.33 5.80
C ARG A 30 -8.51 -17.03 4.46
N ARG A 31 -8.24 -16.26 3.41
CA ARG A 31 -8.03 -16.79 2.06
C ARG A 31 -6.99 -16.00 1.28
N VAL A 32 -6.29 -16.68 0.39
CA VAL A 32 -5.50 -16.05 -0.68
C VAL A 32 -6.37 -15.93 -1.92
N VAL A 33 -6.34 -14.75 -2.54
CA VAL A 33 -6.92 -14.47 -3.85
C VAL A 33 -5.79 -14.01 -4.76
N VAL A 34 -5.44 -14.84 -5.73
CA VAL A 34 -4.42 -14.50 -6.72
C VAL A 34 -5.06 -13.71 -7.86
N LEU A 35 -4.50 -12.55 -8.18
CA LEU A 35 -4.96 -11.64 -9.21
C LEU A 35 -3.86 -11.52 -10.27
N GLN A 36 -4.17 -11.95 -11.49
CA GLN A 36 -3.28 -11.74 -12.64
C GLN A 36 -3.06 -10.24 -12.84
N ALA A 37 -1.79 -9.84 -12.87
CA ALA A 37 -1.35 -8.48 -13.15
C ALA A 37 -0.33 -8.48 -14.30
N PRO A 38 -0.12 -7.34 -14.97
CA PRO A 38 1.01 -7.18 -15.88
C PRO A 38 2.34 -7.33 -15.13
N GLY A 39 3.39 -7.74 -15.85
CA GLY A 39 4.75 -7.74 -15.34
C GLY A 39 5.18 -6.35 -14.84
N ALA A 40 6.02 -6.32 -13.81
CA ALA A 40 6.49 -5.09 -13.23
C ALA A 40 7.44 -4.33 -14.19
N PRO A 41 7.24 -3.02 -14.41
CA PRO A 41 8.20 -2.20 -15.14
C PRO A 41 9.59 -2.22 -14.50
N ALA A 42 10.64 -1.96 -15.29
CA ALA A 42 12.01 -1.91 -14.78
C ALA A 42 12.22 -0.74 -13.79
N ARG A 43 11.61 0.41 -14.06
CA ARG A 43 11.79 1.64 -13.28
C ARG A 43 10.90 1.67 -12.04
N GLY A 44 11.45 2.18 -10.93
CA GLY A 44 10.75 2.32 -9.65
C GLY A 44 9.44 3.12 -9.71
N PRO A 45 9.42 4.35 -10.25
CA PRO A 45 8.21 5.17 -10.34
C PRO A 45 7.07 4.49 -11.10
N ASP A 46 7.39 3.80 -12.20
CA ASP A 46 6.41 3.10 -13.03
C ASP A 46 5.79 1.90 -12.28
N LYS A 47 6.59 1.20 -11.45
CA LYS A 47 6.07 0.14 -10.56
C LYS A 47 5.07 0.70 -9.55
N ALA A 48 5.40 1.83 -8.93
CA ALA A 48 4.53 2.48 -7.95
C ALA A 48 3.22 2.98 -8.58
N ALA A 49 3.30 3.56 -9.79
CA ALA A 49 2.13 3.98 -10.57
C ALA A 49 1.25 2.80 -11.00
N LEU A 50 1.86 1.71 -11.49
CA LEU A 50 1.14 0.47 -11.84
C LEU A 50 0.37 -0.07 -10.62
N ARG A 51 1.02 -0.15 -9.46
CA ARG A 51 0.41 -0.62 -8.21
C ARG A 51 -0.83 0.21 -7.85
N MET A 52 -0.72 1.54 -7.87
CA MET A 52 -1.87 2.40 -7.55
C MET A 52 -3.00 2.30 -8.57
N ARG A 53 -2.67 2.13 -9.86
CA ARG A 53 -3.67 1.88 -10.90
C ARG A 53 -4.43 0.57 -10.66
N LEU A 54 -3.72 -0.50 -10.32
CA LEU A 54 -4.31 -1.81 -10.00
C LEU A 54 -5.20 -1.71 -8.75
N ILE A 55 -4.68 -1.15 -7.65
CA ILE A 55 -5.46 -0.94 -6.41
C ILE A 55 -6.73 -0.14 -6.70
N GLY A 56 -6.65 0.97 -7.43
CA GLY A 56 -7.82 1.80 -7.76
C GLY A 56 -8.85 1.05 -8.62
N SER A 57 -8.39 0.30 -9.63
CA SER A 57 -9.26 -0.51 -10.50
C SER A 57 -10.00 -1.59 -9.70
N PHE A 58 -9.28 -2.38 -8.89
CA PHE A 58 -9.87 -3.44 -8.09
C PHE A 58 -10.69 -2.92 -6.91
N SER A 59 -10.38 -1.74 -6.37
CA SER A 59 -11.22 -1.09 -5.37
C SER A 59 -12.62 -0.82 -5.91
N ARG A 60 -12.71 -0.24 -7.12
CA ARG A 60 -13.98 0.04 -7.79
C ARG A 60 -14.73 -1.20 -8.25
N LYS A 61 -14.02 -2.24 -8.71
CA LYS A 61 -14.66 -3.43 -9.28
C LYS A 61 -14.99 -4.51 -8.25
N ARG A 62 -14.18 -4.64 -7.20
CA ARG A 62 -14.15 -5.84 -6.35
C ARG A 62 -14.10 -5.53 -4.86
N PHE A 63 -13.08 -4.81 -4.39
CA PHE A 63 -12.79 -4.73 -2.96
C PHE A 63 -13.91 -4.08 -2.14
N HIS A 64 -14.65 -3.11 -2.70
CA HIS A 64 -15.77 -2.47 -2.01
C HIS A 64 -16.89 -3.44 -1.59
N ARG A 65 -16.97 -4.61 -2.23
CA ARG A 65 -17.95 -5.68 -1.91
C ARG A 65 -17.38 -6.73 -0.98
N GLU A 66 -16.06 -6.87 -0.92
CA GLU A 66 -15.40 -7.96 -0.20
C GLU A 66 -14.82 -7.55 1.15
N VAL A 67 -14.39 -6.29 1.29
CA VAL A 67 -13.67 -5.83 2.48
C VAL A 67 -14.11 -4.44 2.92
N ARG A 68 -14.11 -4.21 4.24
CA ARG A 68 -14.37 -2.88 4.82
C ARG A 68 -13.13 -1.98 4.77
N HIS A 69 -11.96 -2.57 4.96
CA HIS A 69 -10.67 -1.89 4.94
C HIS A 69 -9.72 -2.60 3.99
N LEU A 70 -8.84 -1.82 3.37
CA LEU A 70 -7.74 -2.30 2.57
C LEU A 70 -6.43 -1.86 3.22
N VAL A 71 -5.50 -2.80 3.33
CA VAL A 71 -4.12 -2.56 3.74
C VAL A 71 -3.23 -2.95 2.56
N CYS A 72 -2.41 -2.01 2.12
CA CYS A 72 -1.45 -2.20 1.05
C CYS A 72 -0.05 -2.23 1.65
N ALA A 73 0.66 -3.32 1.39
CA ALA A 73 2.01 -3.55 1.87
C ALA A 73 2.90 -4.04 0.72
N ASP A 74 4.18 -3.68 0.76
CA ASP A 74 5.17 -4.28 -0.15
C ASP A 74 5.47 -5.73 0.25
N VAL A 75 5.84 -6.55 -0.73
CA VAL A 75 5.99 -8.01 -0.59
C VAL A 75 7.34 -8.43 0.03
N ASP A 76 8.32 -7.53 0.03
CA ASP A 76 9.65 -7.72 0.61
C ASP A 76 9.69 -7.45 2.13
N ALA A 77 8.52 -7.31 2.76
CA ALA A 77 8.36 -7.15 4.20
C ALA A 77 7.92 -8.45 4.89
N LYS A 78 8.34 -8.62 6.15
CA LYS A 78 7.89 -9.69 7.05
C LYS A 78 7.27 -9.08 8.31
N PHE A 79 6.07 -9.52 8.67
CA PHE A 79 5.51 -9.20 9.98
C PHE A 79 6.31 -9.93 11.07
N SER A 80 6.93 -9.16 11.97
CA SER A 80 7.72 -9.66 13.11
C SER A 80 6.99 -9.57 14.44
N ASN A 81 5.90 -8.79 14.51
CA ASN A 81 5.09 -8.60 15.71
C ASN A 81 3.64 -8.26 15.32
N HIS A 82 2.75 -8.16 16.31
CA HIS A 82 1.33 -7.84 16.18
C HIS A 82 1.09 -6.58 15.33
N VAL A 83 0.17 -6.70 14.37
CA VAL A 83 -0.41 -5.60 13.59
C VAL A 83 -1.90 -5.90 13.43
N GLY A 84 -2.72 -5.32 14.29
CA GLY A 84 -4.15 -5.59 14.40
C GLY A 84 -5.04 -4.42 13.99
N VAL A 85 -6.20 -4.36 14.62
CA VAL A 85 -7.23 -3.36 14.31
C VAL A 85 -6.82 -1.93 14.67
N GLU A 86 -5.76 -1.74 15.46
CA GLU A 86 -5.25 -0.44 15.86
C GLU A 86 -4.80 0.44 14.67
N ILE A 87 -4.47 -0.16 13.52
CA ILE A 87 -4.11 0.60 12.30
C ILE A 87 -5.33 1.00 11.47
N LEU A 88 -6.52 0.45 11.76
CA LEU A 88 -7.70 0.64 10.91
C LEU A 88 -8.29 2.04 11.12
N SER A 89 -8.31 2.81 10.04
CA SER A 89 -8.85 4.17 10.03
C SER A 89 -9.47 4.49 8.67
N SER A 90 -9.99 5.71 8.51
CA SER A 90 -10.45 6.19 7.21
C SER A 90 -9.34 6.19 6.16
N LEU A 91 -8.13 6.56 6.56
CA LEU A 91 -6.89 6.60 5.79
C LEU A 91 -5.71 6.61 6.77
N PHE A 92 -4.71 5.75 6.52
CA PHE A 92 -3.44 5.78 7.26
C PHE A 92 -2.26 5.62 6.30
N GLY A 93 -1.10 6.10 6.76
CA GLY A 93 0.20 5.84 6.15
C GLY A 93 1.25 5.65 7.25
N ALA A 94 2.19 4.74 7.02
CA ALA A 94 3.31 4.53 7.94
C ALA A 94 4.36 5.63 7.78
N LEU A 95 4.99 6.06 8.87
CA LEU A 95 6.17 6.90 8.83
C LEU A 95 7.34 6.11 8.24
N HIS A 96 8.12 6.75 7.36
CA HIS A 96 9.31 6.10 6.81
C HIS A 96 10.41 6.03 7.88
N PRO A 97 10.95 4.84 8.18
CA PRO A 97 11.90 4.67 9.28
C PRO A 97 13.17 5.52 9.11
N GLY A 98 13.68 5.65 7.88
CA GLY A 98 14.83 6.49 7.57
C GLY A 98 14.64 8.01 7.81
N TYR A 99 13.41 8.48 8.01
CA TYR A 99 13.07 9.88 8.23
C TYR A 99 12.42 10.14 9.59
N LEU A 100 12.30 9.11 10.42
CA LEU A 100 11.76 9.25 11.77
C LEU A 100 12.64 10.19 12.59
N GLY A 101 12.03 11.17 13.25
CA GLY A 101 12.73 12.19 14.04
C GLY A 101 13.51 13.23 13.20
N ARG A 102 13.48 13.16 11.86
CA ARG A 102 14.14 14.16 11.03
C ARG A 102 13.23 15.34 10.71
N GLY A 103 13.82 16.53 10.54
CA GLY A 103 13.09 17.74 10.19
C GLY A 103 12.73 17.83 8.70
N LEU A 104 11.78 18.71 8.37
CA LEU A 104 11.20 18.89 7.02
C LEU A 104 12.24 19.13 5.91
N LYS A 105 13.36 19.78 6.23
CA LYS A 105 14.43 20.06 5.27
C LYS A 105 15.13 18.79 4.77
N SER A 106 15.08 17.72 5.56
CA SER A 106 15.71 16.43 5.21
C SER A 106 14.83 15.57 4.30
N PHE A 107 13.52 15.84 4.24
CA PHE A 107 12.56 15.01 3.53
C PHE A 107 12.77 15.09 2.02
N GLN A 108 12.96 13.92 1.40
CA GLN A 108 13.08 13.75 -0.05
C GLN A 108 11.71 13.79 -0.73
N TYR A 109 10.96 14.86 -0.49
CA TYR A 109 9.77 15.14 -1.31
C TYR A 109 10.21 15.56 -2.72
N GLU A 110 9.31 15.37 -3.68
CA GLU A 110 9.49 15.91 -5.02
C GLU A 110 9.55 17.44 -4.98
N ARG A 111 10.62 18.01 -5.53
CA ARG A 111 10.89 19.46 -5.50
C ARG A 111 10.73 20.14 -6.85
N ARG A 112 10.55 19.37 -7.94
CA ARG A 112 10.28 19.91 -9.28
C ARG A 112 8.83 20.41 -9.37
N PRO A 113 8.58 21.71 -9.57
CA PRO A 113 7.22 22.26 -9.60
C PRO A 113 6.33 21.69 -10.71
N GLN A 114 6.93 21.13 -11.77
CA GLN A 114 6.23 20.50 -12.88
C GLN A 114 5.58 19.16 -12.49
N SER A 115 6.01 18.57 -11.38
CA SER A 115 5.50 17.28 -10.92
C SER A 115 4.23 17.46 -10.10
N ARG A 116 3.23 16.60 -10.35
CA ARG A 116 2.01 16.53 -9.53
C ARG A 116 2.26 16.09 -8.09
N ALA A 117 3.46 15.56 -7.81
CA ALA A 117 3.89 15.18 -6.47
C ALA A 117 4.64 16.31 -5.73
N HIS A 118 4.77 17.50 -6.33
CA HIS A 118 5.56 18.60 -5.79
C HIS A 118 5.09 19.01 -4.38
N ILE A 119 6.03 19.06 -3.44
CA ILE A 119 5.82 19.66 -2.12
C ILE A 119 6.85 20.79 -1.93
N PRO A 120 6.40 22.04 -1.74
CA PRO A 120 7.29 23.17 -1.50
C PRO A 120 8.21 23.00 -0.27
N LYS A 121 9.34 23.69 -0.28
CA LYS A 121 10.22 23.74 0.91
C LYS A 121 9.47 24.38 2.08
N GLY A 122 9.62 23.82 3.27
CA GLY A 122 8.91 24.28 4.48
C GLY A 122 7.47 23.75 4.61
N GLN A 123 6.97 23.00 3.64
CA GLN A 123 5.67 22.31 3.72
C GLN A 123 5.83 20.80 3.99
N GLY A 124 4.76 20.20 4.50
CA GLY A 124 4.69 18.80 4.90
C GLY A 124 4.70 18.63 6.41
N ASN A 125 4.18 17.50 6.88
CA ASN A 125 4.16 17.15 8.30
C ASN A 125 5.12 15.98 8.57
N PHE A 126 5.01 14.94 7.73
CA PHE A 126 5.73 13.68 7.90
C PHE A 126 6.17 13.11 6.55
N TYR A 127 7.27 12.37 6.56
CA TYR A 127 7.66 11.56 5.40
C TYR A 127 7.07 10.15 5.52
N TYR A 128 6.09 9.84 4.68
CA TYR A 128 5.40 8.56 4.69
C TYR A 128 6.10 7.52 3.82
N ALA A 129 6.10 6.26 4.26
CA ALA A 129 6.59 5.15 3.48
C ALA A 129 5.55 4.75 2.41
N GLY A 130 6.01 4.60 1.17
CA GLY A 130 5.19 4.04 0.08
C GLY A 130 4.86 2.56 0.27
N SER A 131 5.49 1.89 1.24
CA SER A 131 5.44 0.44 1.45
C SER A 131 4.37 -0.04 2.43
N PHE A 132 3.70 0.86 3.17
CA PHE A 132 2.63 0.47 4.10
C PHE A 132 1.61 1.60 4.30
N PHE A 133 0.41 1.42 3.76
CA PHE A 133 -0.70 2.38 3.84
C PHE A 133 -2.03 1.66 3.70
N GLY A 134 -3.13 2.34 4.00
CA GLY A 134 -4.44 1.74 3.89
C GLY A 134 -5.59 2.64 4.32
N GLY A 135 -6.78 2.06 4.45
CA GLY A 135 -7.98 2.80 4.82
C GLY A 135 -9.28 2.10 4.42
N ARG A 136 -10.40 2.84 4.51
CA ARG A 136 -11.75 2.30 4.24
C ARG A 136 -12.05 2.17 2.74
N CYS A 137 -12.63 1.03 2.36
CA CYS A 137 -12.81 0.65 0.95
C CYS A 137 -13.72 1.56 0.08
N PRO A 138 -14.78 2.21 0.61
CA PRO A 138 -15.54 3.20 -0.16
C PRO A 138 -14.71 4.42 -0.58
N ARG A 139 -13.58 4.69 0.10
CA ARG A 139 -12.66 5.81 -0.20
C ARG A 139 -11.37 5.39 -0.88
N CYS A 140 -11.11 4.09 -1.09
CA CYS A 140 -9.88 3.61 -1.74
C CYS A 140 -9.73 4.10 -3.20
N SER A 141 -10.83 4.46 -3.87
CA SER A 141 -10.79 5.05 -5.21
C SER A 141 -10.16 6.44 -5.27
N GLY A 142 -10.07 7.14 -4.12
CA GLY A 142 -9.56 8.50 -3.99
C GLY A 142 -8.24 8.61 -3.23
N TRP A 143 -7.53 7.50 -2.99
CA TRP A 143 -6.23 7.56 -2.32
C TRP A 143 -5.21 8.31 -3.17
N PRO A 144 -4.43 9.23 -2.57
CA PRO A 144 -3.36 9.89 -3.29
C PRO A 144 -2.37 8.83 -3.80
N GLY A 145 -2.00 8.92 -5.08
CA GLY A 145 -0.94 8.11 -5.67
C GLY A 145 0.40 8.33 -4.95
N PRO A 146 1.44 7.55 -5.26
CA PRO A 146 2.75 7.77 -4.68
C PRO A 146 3.24 9.15 -5.14
N ALA A 147 3.83 9.91 -4.23
CA ALA A 147 4.44 11.19 -4.54
C ALA A 147 5.75 10.98 -5.33
N THR A 148 5.66 10.52 -6.58
CA THR A 148 6.80 10.38 -7.48
C THR A 148 6.37 10.75 -8.90
N GLY A 149 6.82 11.90 -9.38
CA GLY A 149 6.73 12.27 -10.80
C GLY A 149 7.98 11.84 -11.57
N PRO A 150 7.93 11.87 -12.92
CA PRO A 150 9.05 11.52 -13.80
C PRO A 150 10.27 12.38 -13.49
#